data_AF-A0A3D4VW60-F1
#
_entry.id   AF-A0A3D4VW60-F1
#
_cell.length_a   1.000
_cell.length_b   1.000
_cell.length_c   1.000
_cell.angle_alpha   90.00
_cell.angle_beta   90.00
_cell.angle_gamma   90.00
#
_symmetry.space_group_name_H-M   'P 1'
#
loop_
_entity.id
_entity.type
_entity.pdbx_description
1 polymer ?
#
loop_
_entity_poly.entity_id
_entity_poly.type
_entity_poly.pdbx_seq_one_letter_code
_entity_poly.pdbx_strand_id
1 'polypeptide(L)'
;MYTKAYPITQLCVIASIQRSSYYKWLNRKESHNEQLNKNILPLIKDVYEEKNGILGYRQMTIKLNCEHGFHLNKKRIYRLQIA
;
A
#
# COMPACT_ATOMS: atom_id res chain seq x y z
N MET A 1 33.60 -7.72 -5.37
CA MET A 1 32.80 -8.47 -4.38
C MET A 1 31.80 -9.32 -5.12
N TYR A 2 31.97 -10.64 -5.14
CA TYR A 2 31.08 -11.56 -5.84
C TYR A 2 29.81 -11.78 -5.01
N THR A 3 28.70 -11.15 -5.40
CA THR A 3 27.39 -11.54 -4.87
C THR A 3 27.07 -12.91 -5.47
N LYS A 4 27.08 -13.96 -4.66
CA LYS A 4 26.59 -15.29 -5.08
C LYS A 4 25.14 -15.12 -5.52
N ALA A 5 24.89 -15.16 -6.82
CA ALA A 5 23.56 -15.16 -7.38
C ALA A 5 22.91 -16.51 -7.02
N TYR A 6 22.19 -16.57 -5.90
CA TYR A 6 21.44 -17.76 -5.52
C TYR A 6 20.37 -18.03 -6.59
N PRO A 7 20.24 -19.27 -7.07
CA PRO A 7 19.23 -19.61 -8.05
C PRO A 7 17.84 -19.39 -7.45
N ILE A 8 16.97 -18.66 -8.17
CA ILE A 8 15.59 -18.35 -7.77
C ILE A 8 14.81 -19.60 -7.34
N THR A 9 15.12 -20.78 -7.90
CA THR A 9 14.54 -22.06 -7.48
C THR A 9 14.78 -22.34 -5.99
N GLN A 10 16.01 -22.15 -5.50
CA GLN A 10 16.34 -22.39 -4.09
C GLN A 10 15.60 -21.42 -3.18
N LEU A 11 15.51 -20.15 -3.57
CA LEU A 11 14.74 -19.14 -2.83
C LEU A 11 13.24 -19.49 -2.78
N CYS A 12 12.67 -19.95 -3.90
CA CYS A 12 11.27 -20.38 -3.95
C CYS A 12 11.01 -21.61 -3.05
N VAL A 13 11.95 -22.56 -2.99
CA VAL A 13 11.87 -23.73 -2.12
C VAL A 13 11.94 -23.32 -0.64
N ILE A 14 12.86 -22.43 -0.27
CA ILE A 14 12.98 -21.90 1.11
C ILE A 14 11.71 -21.15 1.51
N ALA A 15 11.20 -20.29 0.63
CA ALA A 15 9.96 -19.54 0.84
C ALA A 15 8.69 -20.41 0.71
N SER A 16 8.82 -21.70 0.40
CA SER A 16 7.70 -22.64 0.18
C SER A 16 6.67 -22.14 -0.84
N ILE A 17 7.14 -21.47 -1.90
CA ILE A 17 6.30 -20.98 -3.01
C ILE A 17 6.67 -21.66 -4.32
N GLN A 18 5.70 -21.77 -5.22
CA GLN A 18 5.95 -22.26 -6.57
C GLN A 18 6.75 -21.22 -7.38
N ARG A 19 7.70 -21.70 -8.21
CA ARG A 19 8.51 -20.85 -9.08
C ARG A 19 7.67 -19.98 -10.04
N SER A 20 6.53 -20.49 -10.52
CA SER A 20 5.58 -19.74 -11.35
C SER A 20 4.97 -18.54 -10.60
N SER A 21 4.69 -18.69 -9.30
CA SER A 21 4.18 -17.61 -8.45
C SER A 21 5.17 -16.46 -8.31
N TYR A 22 6.47 -16.77 -8.23
CA TYR A 22 7.52 -15.74 -8.21
C TYR A 22 7.50 -14.88 -9.46
N TYR A 23 7.55 -15.50 -10.66
CA TYR A 23 7.54 -14.73 -11.91
C TYR A 23 6.18 -14.06 -12.18
N LYS A 24 5.07 -14.62 -11.67
CA LYS A 24 3.76 -13.97 -11.72
C LYS A 24 3.74 -12.70 -10.88
N TRP A 25 4.34 -12.73 -9.68
CA TRP A 25 4.47 -11.55 -8.82
C TRP A 25 5.43 -10.52 -9.43
N LEU A 26 6.57 -10.97 -9.96
CA LEU A 26 7.58 -10.09 -10.57
C LEU A 26 7.03 -9.30 -11.76
N ASN A 27 6.22 -9.93 -12.61
CA ASN A 27 5.63 -9.31 -13.79
C ASN A 27 4.25 -8.67 -13.51
N ARG A 28 3.82 -8.64 -12.24
CA ARG A 28 2.52 -8.09 -11.89
C ARG A 28 2.51 -6.59 -12.10
N LYS A 29 1.60 -6.10 -12.95
CA LYS A 29 1.29 -4.68 -13.06
C LYS A 29 0.41 -4.26 -11.89
N GLU A 30 0.72 -3.10 -11.31
CA GLU A 30 -0.09 -2.53 -10.23
C GLU A 30 -1.50 -2.24 -10.73
N SER A 31 -2.49 -2.60 -9.92
CA SER A 31 -3.86 -2.20 -10.19
C SER A 31 -4.01 -0.70 -9.98
N HIS A 32 -4.94 -0.07 -10.70
CA HIS A 32 -5.35 1.31 -10.45
C HIS A 32 -5.67 1.58 -8.96
N ASN A 33 -6.27 0.59 -8.28
CA ASN A 33 -6.55 0.69 -6.85
C ASN A 33 -5.30 0.68 -5.97
N GLU A 34 -4.27 -0.08 -6.35
CA GLU A 34 -3.01 -0.13 -5.62
C GLU A 34 -2.24 1.17 -5.78
N GLN A 35 -2.21 1.72 -7.00
CA GLN A 35 -1.60 3.01 -7.28
C GLN A 35 -2.32 4.14 -6.52
N LEU A 36 -3.66 4.15 -6.51
CA LEU A 36 -4.42 5.07 -5.69
C LEU A 36 -4.11 4.92 -4.21
N ASN A 37 -4.04 3.69 -3.69
CA ASN A 37 -3.70 3.48 -2.27
C ASN A 37 -2.31 3.99 -1.94
N LYS A 38 -1.33 3.78 -2.81
CA LYS A 38 0.04 4.31 -2.64
C LYS A 38 0.07 5.84 -2.57
N ASN A 39 -0.79 6.52 -3.34
CA ASN A 39 -0.89 7.98 -3.29
C ASN A 39 -1.62 8.47 -2.03
N ILE A 40 -2.63 7.74 -1.57
CA ILE A 40 -3.49 8.15 -0.45
C ILE A 40 -2.86 7.84 0.92
N LEU A 41 -2.15 6.72 1.05
CA LEU A 41 -1.50 6.30 2.31
C LEU A 41 -0.59 7.36 2.94
N PRO A 42 0.35 8.00 2.20
CA PRO A 42 1.19 9.06 2.78
C PRO A 42 0.34 10.24 3.23
N LEU A 43 -0.64 10.67 2.43
CA LEU A 43 -1.54 11.78 2.78
C LEU A 43 -2.34 11.50 4.07
N ILE A 44 -2.82 10.27 4.25
CA ILE A 44 -3.51 9.87 5.50
C ILE A 44 -2.55 10.01 6.69
N LYS A 45 -1.29 9.58 6.54
CA LYS A 45 -0.28 9.68 7.61
C LYS A 45 0.04 11.13 7.94
N ASP A 46 0.29 11.95 6.92
CA ASP A 46 0.63 13.37 7.09
C ASP A 46 -0.50 14.11 7.83
N VAL A 47 -1.74 13.90 7.42
CA VAL A 47 -2.90 14.52 8.08
C VAL A 47 -3.12 14.00 9.50
N TYR A 48 -2.82 12.72 9.74
CA TYR A 48 -2.91 12.12 11.07
C TYR A 48 -1.84 12.69 12.01
N GLU A 49 -0.61 12.81 11.56
CA GLU A 49 0.51 13.40 12.31
C GLU A 49 0.30 14.89 12.57
N GLU A 50 -0.17 15.65 11.58
CA GLU A 50 -0.46 17.10 11.72
C GLU A 50 -1.48 17.40 12.82
N LYS A 51 -2.43 16.47 13.07
CA LYS A 51 -3.44 16.61 14.12
C LYS A 51 -3.17 15.75 15.35
N ASN A 52 -1.94 15.29 15.55
CA ASN A 52 -1.53 14.46 16.69
C ASN A 52 -2.46 13.25 16.93
N GLY A 53 -3.00 12.66 15.86
CA GLY A 53 -3.87 11.50 15.93
C GLY A 53 -5.27 11.73 16.49
N ILE A 54 -5.71 12.98 16.67
CA ILE A 54 -7.05 13.32 17.17
C ILE A 54 -8.13 13.03 16.12
N LEU A 55 -7.78 13.12 14.83
CA LEU A 55 -8.72 12.94 13.72
C LEU A 55 -9.15 11.47 13.55
N GLY A 56 -10.45 11.22 13.71
CA GLY A 56 -11.05 9.96 13.31
C GLY A 56 -11.19 9.82 11.78
N TYR A 57 -11.38 8.58 11.30
CA TYR A 57 -11.45 8.26 9.87
C TYR A 57 -12.47 9.09 9.07
N ARG A 58 -13.58 9.50 9.69
CA ARG A 58 -14.62 10.32 9.04
C ARG A 58 -14.14 11.75 8.77
N GLN A 59 -13.47 12.37 9.74
CA GLN A 59 -12.90 13.71 9.59
C GLN A 59 -11.71 13.68 8.63
N MET A 60 -10.89 12.62 8.70
CA MET A 60 -9.82 12.35 7.75
C MET A 60 -10.33 12.32 6.30
N THR A 61 -11.45 11.63 6.06
CA THR A 61 -12.07 11.53 4.72
C THR A 61 -12.51 12.90 4.20
N ILE A 62 -13.13 13.72 5.06
CA ILE A 62 -13.59 15.07 4.67
C ILE A 62 -12.40 15.94 4.32
N LYS A 63 -11.38 15.97 5.18
CA LYS A 63 -10.18 16.79 4.98
C LYS A 63 -9.44 16.40 3.69
N LEU A 64 -9.20 15.10 3.48
CA LEU A 64 -8.54 14.61 2.26
C LEU A 64 -9.33 14.92 0.98
N ASN A 65 -10.66 14.81 1.02
CA ASN A 65 -11.50 15.12 -0.14
C ASN A 65 -11.54 16.64 -0.42
N CYS A 66 -11.52 17.48 0.62
CA CYS A 66 -11.53 18.95 0.47
C CYS A 66 -10.16 19.49 0.02
N GLU A 67 -9.06 19.03 0.59
CA GLU A 67 -7.72 19.60 0.35
C GLU A 67 -7.08 19.09 -0.94
N HIS A 68 -7.35 17.83 -1.30
CA HIS A 68 -6.73 17.20 -2.47
C HIS A 68 -7.72 16.90 -3.60
N GLY A 69 -8.99 17.32 -3.46
CA GLY A 69 -10.02 17.12 -4.49
C GLY A 69 -10.36 15.65 -4.76
N PHE A 70 -10.06 14.74 -3.84
CA PHE A 70 -10.40 13.34 -4.03
C PHE A 70 -11.88 13.07 -3.71
N HIS A 71 -12.43 12.00 -4.28
CA HIS A 71 -13.74 11.45 -3.94
C HIS A 71 -13.61 10.08 -3.27
N LEU A 72 -12.90 10.04 -2.14
CA LEU A 72 -12.62 8.79 -1.43
C LEU A 72 -13.81 8.36 -0.58
N ASN A 73 -14.13 7.07 -0.64
CA ASN A 73 -15.13 6.48 0.22
C ASN A 73 -14.58 6.33 1.64
N LYS A 74 -15.34 6.80 2.65
CA LYS A 74 -15.02 6.64 4.08
C LYS A 74 -14.66 5.20 4.49
N LYS A 75 -15.28 4.19 3.89
CA LYS A 75 -14.97 2.77 4.14
C LYS A 75 -13.56 2.39 3.68
N ARG A 76 -13.03 3.05 2.64
CA ARG A 76 -11.68 2.82 2.14
C ARG A 76 -10.64 3.38 3.11
N ILE A 77 -10.84 4.62 3.57
CA ILE A 77 -9.97 5.27 4.57
C ILE A 77 -9.93 4.45 5.86
N TYR A 78 -11.11 4.01 6.34
CA TYR A 78 -11.19 3.14 7.51
C TYR A 78 -10.34 1.87 7.40
N ARG A 79 -10.38 1.18 6.24
CA ARG A 79 -9.54 0.00 6.00
C ARG A 79 -8.06 0.33 5.94
N LEU A 80 -7.68 1.45 5.32
CA LEU A 80 -6.28 1.87 5.20
C LEU A 80 -5.69 2.39 6.52
N GLN A 81 -6.53 2.82 7.46
CA GLN A 81 -6.10 3.28 8.78
C GLN A 81 -5.98 2.13 9.80
N ILE A 82 -6.69 1.01 9.59
CA ILE A 82 -6.68 -0.17 10.47
C ILE A 82 -5.72 -1.26 9.99
N ALA A 83 -5.47 -1.34 8.67
CA ALA A 83 -4.52 -2.28 8.07
C ALA A 83 -3.07 -1.85 8.33
#